data_AF-A0A371GMT2-F1
#
_entry.id   AF-A0A371GMT2-F1
#
_cell.length_a   1.000
_cell.length_b   1.000
_cell.length_c   1.000
_cell.angle_alpha   90.00
_cell.angle_beta   90.00
_cell.angle_gamma   90.00
#
_symmetry.space_group_name_H-M   'P 1'
#
loop_
_entity.id
_entity.type
_entity.pdbx_description
1 polymer ?
#
loop_
_entity_poly.entity_id
_entity_poly.type
_entity_poly.pdbx_seq_one_letter_code
_entity_poly.pdbx_strand_id
1 'polypeptide(L)'
;MFRKVPKYAKFLKELCAHKRRKIKGSREIGGVVSALTKNEELAAGATRALPRKCRDPGIFSVPCTIGDCTFADAMLDLGASINVMPASIYRSLNFGDLEPTGMTIQLANRSIVQPLGVLEDVLV
;
A
#
# COMPACT_ATOMS: atom_id res chain seq x y z
N MET A 1 -32.96 11.28 15.02
CA MET A 1 -31.49 11.38 15.16
C MET A 1 -30.85 11.25 13.77
N PHE A 2 -30.30 12.32 13.21
CA PHE A 2 -29.72 12.31 11.87
C PHE A 2 -28.29 11.80 11.91
N ARG A 3 -28.06 10.62 11.33
CA ARG A 3 -26.74 10.01 11.15
C ARG A 3 -25.94 10.84 10.14
N LYS A 4 -25.09 11.75 10.65
CA LYS A 4 -24.10 12.47 9.83
C LYS A 4 -23.16 11.45 9.21
N VAL A 5 -23.27 11.27 7.90
CA VAL A 5 -22.29 10.51 7.12
C VAL A 5 -20.96 11.26 7.20
N PRO A 6 -19.84 10.64 7.64
CA PRO A 6 -18.54 11.29 7.70
C PRO A 6 -18.16 11.83 6.32
N LYS A 7 -17.57 13.03 6.24
CA LYS A 7 -17.11 13.62 4.96
C LYS A 7 -16.24 12.64 4.15
N TYR A 8 -15.49 11.78 4.84
CA TYR A 8 -14.68 10.70 4.28
C TYR A 8 -15.49 9.62 3.53
N ALA A 9 -16.70 9.28 3.96
CA ALA A 9 -17.52 8.27 3.31
C ALA A 9 -18.03 8.73 1.93
N LYS A 10 -18.17 10.04 1.71
CA LYS A 10 -18.49 10.60 0.38
C LYS A 10 -17.30 10.42 -0.56
N PHE A 11 -16.09 10.71 -0.08
CA PHE A 11 -14.84 10.54 -0.83
C PHE A 11 -14.59 9.06 -1.18
N LEU A 12 -14.74 8.15 -0.22
CA LEU A 12 -14.62 6.70 -0.47
C LEU A 12 -15.64 6.20 -1.51
N LYS A 13 -16.88 6.69 -1.45
CA LYS A 13 -17.91 6.36 -2.47
C LYS A 13 -17.49 6.85 -3.86
N GLU A 14 -16.93 8.05 -3.96
CA GLU A 14 -16.42 8.62 -5.21
C GLU A 14 -15.25 7.81 -5.78
N LEU A 15 -14.31 7.41 -4.93
CA LEU A 15 -13.18 6.56 -5.29
C LEU A 15 -13.63 5.19 -5.79
N CYS A 16 -14.57 4.54 -5.09
CA CYS A 16 -15.15 3.26 -5.52
C CYS A 16 -15.93 3.39 -6.84
N ALA A 17 -16.68 4.48 -7.04
CA ALA A 17 -17.42 4.74 -8.27
C ALA A 17 -16.49 5.02 -9.47
N HIS A 18 -15.37 5.72 -9.24
CA HIS A 18 -14.34 5.95 -10.24
C HIS A 18 -13.62 4.64 -10.63
N LYS A 19 -13.25 3.81 -9.65
CA LYS A 19 -12.68 2.47 -9.89
C LYS A 19 -13.65 1.57 -10.66
N ARG A 20 -14.94 1.56 -10.31
CA ARG A 20 -15.97 0.80 -11.04
C ARG A 20 -16.20 1.31 -12.45
N ARG A 21 -16.14 2.63 -12.70
CA ARG A 21 -16.22 3.18 -14.06
C ARG A 21 -15.03 2.76 -14.93
N LYS A 22 -13.81 2.77 -14.37
CA LYS A 22 -12.63 2.21 -15.06
C LYS A 22 -12.78 0.73 -15.39
N ILE A 23 -13.48 -0.04 -14.55
CA ILE A 23 -13.76 -1.46 -14.81
C ILE A 23 -14.92 -1.63 -15.81
N LYS A 24 -15.96 -0.77 -15.77
CA LYS A 24 -17.14 -0.88 -16.64
C LYS A 24 -16.90 -0.38 -18.08
N GLY A 25 -15.84 0.41 -18.32
CA GLY A 25 -15.30 0.66 -19.67
C GLY A 25 -14.56 -0.55 -20.26
N SER A 26 -14.35 -1.60 -19.46
CA SER A 26 -13.87 -2.92 -19.88
C SER A 26 -14.95 -3.94 -19.55
N ARG A 27 -16.07 -3.90 -20.29
CA ARG A 27 -17.11 -4.92 -20.19
C ARG A 27 -17.17 -5.69 -21.49
N GLU A 28 -16.68 -6.92 -21.42
CA GLU A 28 -17.24 -8.18 -21.94
C GLU A 28 -16.21 -9.27 -21.55
N ILE A 29 -16.47 -10.40 -20.89
CA ILE A 29 -17.61 -11.24 -20.46
C ILE A 29 -17.04 -12.04 -19.25
N GLY A 30 -17.68 -12.18 -18.10
CA GLY A 30 -18.78 -13.12 -17.86
C GLY A 30 -18.25 -14.53 -17.55
N GLY A 31 -18.47 -15.01 -16.31
CA GLY A 31 -18.65 -16.42 -15.95
C GLY A 31 -17.53 -17.42 -16.24
N VAL A 32 -17.00 -18.03 -15.19
CA VAL A 32 -16.57 -19.43 -15.28
C VAL A 32 -17.81 -20.25 -15.63
N VAL A 33 -17.82 -20.97 -16.76
CA VAL A 33 -18.43 -22.30 -17.02
C VAL A 33 -18.44 -22.54 -18.55
N SER A 34 -17.63 -23.51 -18.97
CA SER A 34 -17.90 -24.54 -19.98
C SER A 34 -18.73 -24.17 -21.24
N ALA A 35 -18.04 -24.06 -22.38
CA ALA A 35 -18.55 -24.58 -23.65
C ALA A 35 -17.35 -25.04 -24.51
N LEU A 36 -17.10 -26.34 -24.46
CA LEU A 36 -16.37 -27.09 -25.47
C LEU A 36 -17.07 -26.87 -26.82
N THR A 37 -16.55 -25.99 -27.67
CA THR A 37 -16.81 -26.05 -29.10
C THR A 37 -15.46 -26.07 -29.80
N LYS A 38 -15.08 -27.28 -30.22
CA LYS A 38 -14.00 -27.54 -31.15
C LYS A 38 -14.26 -26.72 -32.41
N ASN A 39 -13.32 -25.86 -32.77
CA ASN A 39 -13.06 -25.53 -34.16
C ASN A 39 -11.54 -25.44 -34.31
N GLU A 40 -10.97 -26.52 -34.84
CA GLU A 40 -9.64 -26.58 -35.39
C GLU A 40 -9.60 -25.68 -36.61
N GLU A 41 -9.06 -24.47 -36.46
CA GLU A 41 -8.30 -23.71 -37.46
C GLU A 41 -8.29 -22.24 -37.05
N LEU A 42 -7.23 -21.85 -36.32
CA LEU A 42 -6.52 -20.56 -36.40
C LEU A 42 -5.51 -20.51 -35.24
N ALA A 43 -4.62 -21.50 -35.22
CA ALA A 43 -3.41 -21.47 -34.42
C ALA A 43 -2.39 -20.57 -35.14
N ALA A 44 -2.52 -19.25 -34.97
CA ALA A 44 -1.47 -18.31 -35.33
C ALA A 44 -1.45 -17.11 -34.38
N GLY A 45 -0.77 -17.30 -33.25
CA GLY A 45 0.10 -16.24 -32.72
C GLY A 45 -0.50 -15.14 -31.85
N ALA A 46 -1.60 -15.37 -31.13
CA ALA A 46 -1.99 -14.46 -30.04
C ALA A 46 -1.48 -14.96 -28.70
N THR A 47 -0.15 -14.98 -28.50
CA THR A 47 0.36 -14.90 -27.14
C THR A 47 -0.11 -13.55 -26.60
N ARG A 48 -1.15 -13.56 -25.76
CA ARG A 48 -1.47 -12.41 -24.89
C ARG A 48 -0.23 -12.20 -24.04
N ALA A 49 0.71 -11.41 -24.54
CA ALA A 49 1.89 -11.02 -23.81
C ALA A 49 1.40 -10.28 -22.57
N LEU A 50 1.48 -10.95 -21.43
CA LEU A 50 1.22 -10.30 -20.15
C LEU A 50 2.10 -9.04 -20.12
N PRO A 51 1.55 -7.87 -19.73
CA PRO A 51 2.33 -6.65 -19.68
C PRO A 51 3.61 -6.94 -18.88
N ARG A 52 4.76 -6.70 -19.50
CA ARG A 52 6.05 -6.95 -18.86
C ARG A 52 6.04 -6.20 -17.53
N LYS A 53 6.29 -6.92 -16.44
CA LYS A 53 6.40 -6.32 -15.11
C LYS A 53 7.46 -5.21 -15.21
N CYS A 54 7.10 -3.97 -14.88
CA CYS A 54 8.08 -2.90 -14.80
C CYS A 54 9.20 -3.34 -13.85
N ARG A 55 10.46 -3.02 -14.21
CA ARG A 55 11.57 -3.20 -13.26
C ARG A 55 11.22 -2.41 -12.00
N ASP A 56 11.43 -3.03 -10.85
CA ASP A 56 11.26 -2.37 -9.57
C ASP A 56 12.22 -1.16 -9.53
N PRO A 57 11.73 0.08 -9.36
CA PRO A 57 12.60 1.26 -9.32
C PRO A 57 13.60 1.22 -8.14
N GLY A 58 13.46 0.28 -7.22
CA GLY A 58 14.26 0.17 -6.00
C GLY A 58 13.49 0.74 -4.82
N ILE A 59 14.14 1.58 -4.02
CA ILE A 59 13.50 2.25 -2.88
C ILE A 59 12.64 3.40 -3.42
N PHE A 60 11.34 3.39 -3.13
CA PHE A 60 10.46 4.53 -3.38
C PHE A 60 10.44 5.41 -2.14
N SER A 61 11.00 6.62 -2.24
CA SER A 61 11.02 7.60 -1.17
C SER A 61 10.11 8.79 -1.48
N VAL A 62 9.53 9.37 -0.42
CA VAL A 62 8.76 10.61 -0.47
C VAL A 62 9.24 11.53 0.66
N PRO A 63 9.23 12.86 0.47
CA PRO A 63 9.50 13.77 1.57
C PRO A 63 8.36 13.69 2.60
N CYS A 64 8.69 13.70 3.87
CA CYS A 64 7.72 13.79 4.96
C CYS A 64 8.18 14.77 6.03
N THR A 65 7.25 15.32 6.81
CA THR A 65 7.58 16.19 7.94
C THR A 65 6.99 15.56 9.19
N ILE A 66 7.81 15.38 10.22
CA ILE A 66 7.39 14.80 11.50
C ILE A 66 7.76 15.82 12.58
N GLY A 67 6.75 16.35 13.27
CA GLY A 67 6.93 17.53 14.11
C GLY A 67 7.47 18.70 13.28
N ASP A 68 8.62 19.25 13.68
CA ASP A 68 9.29 20.37 13.00
C ASP A 68 10.43 19.92 12.07
N CYS A 69 10.62 18.61 11.88
CA CYS A 69 11.71 18.06 11.08
C CYS A 69 11.21 17.52 9.74
N THR A 70 11.80 18.02 8.65
CA THR A 70 11.51 17.53 7.29
C THR A 70 12.59 16.54 6.85
N PHE A 71 12.15 15.37 6.40
CA PHE A 71 12.98 14.31 5.83
C PHE A 71 12.72 14.28 4.33
N ALA A 72 13.77 14.45 3.52
CA ALA A 72 13.63 14.44 2.05
C ALA A 72 13.31 13.04 1.49
N ASP A 73 13.82 11.99 2.16
CA ASP A 73 13.84 10.63 1.64
C ASP A 73 13.23 9.61 2.63
N ALA A 74 11.95 9.77 2.97
CA ALA A 74 11.25 8.76 3.76
C ALA A 74 10.80 7.61 2.87
N MET A 75 11.26 6.39 3.16
CA MET A 75 10.89 5.20 2.40
C MET A 75 9.40 4.89 2.59
N LEU A 76 8.67 4.77 1.48
CA LEU A 76 7.27 4.38 1.47
C LEU A 76 7.14 2.91 1.05
N ASP A 77 6.85 2.06 2.02
CA ASP A 77 6.54 0.65 1.79
C ASP A 77 5.03 0.41 1.93
N LEU A 78 4.35 0.25 0.79
CA LEU A 78 2.91 -0.07 0.77
C LEU A 78 2.58 -1.49 1.25
N GLY A 79 3.60 -2.36 1.36
CA GLY A 79 3.48 -3.71 1.91
C GLY A 79 3.66 -3.76 3.44
N ALA A 80 4.21 -2.69 4.05
CA ALA A 80 4.36 -2.61 5.49
C ALA A 80 3.03 -2.27 6.18
N SER A 81 2.73 -2.97 7.27
CA SER A 81 1.56 -2.68 8.11
C SER A 81 1.85 -1.67 9.23
N ILE A 82 3.12 -1.35 9.45
CA ILE A 82 3.61 -0.45 10.50
C ILE A 82 4.65 0.50 9.93
N ASN A 83 4.75 1.69 10.50
CA ASN A 83 5.85 2.62 10.24
C ASN A 83 7.01 2.30 11.18
N VAL A 84 8.24 2.32 10.67
CA VAL A 84 9.45 2.12 11.47
C VAL A 84 10.31 3.36 11.39
N MET A 85 10.73 3.88 12.55
CA MET A 85 11.62 5.02 12.65
C MET A 85 12.96 4.56 13.25
N PRO A 86 14.11 4.89 12.64
CA PRO A 86 15.41 4.62 13.24
C PRO A 86 15.57 5.33 14.58
N ALA A 87 16.20 4.68 15.56
CA ALA A 87 16.41 5.24 16.90
C ALA A 87 17.18 6.56 16.90
N SER A 88 18.09 6.76 15.94
CA SER A 88 18.80 8.04 15.75
C SER A 88 17.87 9.18 15.38
N ILE A 89 16.92 8.93 14.48
CA ILE A 89 15.92 9.91 14.05
C ILE A 89 14.98 10.24 15.20
N TYR A 90 14.49 9.20 15.91
CA TYR A 90 13.67 9.41 17.10
C TYR A 90 14.35 10.33 18.13
N ARG A 91 15.64 10.08 18.44
CA ARG A 91 16.42 10.93 19.35
C ARG A 91 16.56 12.37 18.86
N SER A 92 16.65 12.60 17.55
CA SER A 92 16.71 13.96 17.00
C SER A 92 15.40 14.74 17.08
N LEU A 93 14.26 14.04 17.09
CA LEU A 93 12.93 14.66 17.18
C LEU A 93 12.57 15.06 18.62
N ASN A 94 13.31 14.57 19.61
CA ASN A 94 13.16 14.92 21.02
C ASN A 94 11.73 14.73 21.57
N PHE A 95 11.05 13.64 21.16
CA PHE A 95 9.69 13.30 21.61
C PHE A 95 9.61 12.79 23.06
N GLY A 96 10.73 12.73 23.77
CA GLY A 96 10.80 12.22 25.14
C GLY A 96 11.01 10.72 25.20
N ASP A 97 10.55 10.11 26.29
CA ASP A 97 10.67 8.67 26.49
C ASP A 97 9.63 7.90 25.68
N LEU A 98 10.03 6.73 25.17
CA LEU A 98 9.13 5.82 24.47
C LEU A 98 8.42 4.92 25.47
N GLU A 99 7.15 4.63 25.20
CA GLU A 99 6.42 3.58 25.91
C GLU A 99 7.01 2.21 25.51
N PRO A 100 7.52 1.42 26.47
CA PRO A 100 8.09 0.11 26.17
C PRO A 100 7.04 -0.81 25.54
N THR A 101 7.48 -1.64 24.61
CA THR A 101 6.60 -2.63 23.96
C THR A 101 7.22 -4.02 23.98
N GLY A 102 6.38 -5.04 24.18
CA GLY A 102 6.77 -6.45 24.05
C GLY A 102 6.76 -6.96 22.60
N MET A 103 6.54 -6.08 21.62
CA MET A 103 6.45 -6.46 20.21
C MET A 103 7.81 -6.91 19.66
N THR A 104 7.77 -7.77 18.64
CA THR A 104 8.91 -8.13 17.82
C THR A 104 8.54 -7.96 16.35
N ILE A 105 9.49 -7.50 15.54
CA ILE A 105 9.28 -7.23 14.12
C ILE A 105 10.19 -8.17 13.33
N GLN A 106 9.61 -8.93 12.41
CA GLN A 106 10.38 -9.69 11.43
C GLN A 106 10.55 -8.87 10.15
N LEU A 107 11.78 -8.57 9.79
CA LEU A 107 12.11 -7.83 8.58
C LEU A 107 12.13 -8.76 7.35
N ALA A 108 12.12 -8.18 6.15
CA ALA A 108 12.15 -8.93 4.89
C ALA A 108 13.40 -9.84 4.74
N ASN A 109 14.51 -9.48 5.40
CA ASN A 109 15.72 -10.30 5.47
C ASN A 109 15.62 -11.42 6.53
N ARG A 110 14.43 -11.66 7.10
CA ARG A 110 14.11 -12.64 8.14
C ARG A 110 14.73 -12.36 9.51
N SER A 111 15.47 -11.27 9.67
CA SER A 111 15.94 -10.85 10.99
C SER A 111 14.77 -10.45 11.88
N ILE A 112 14.90 -10.73 13.18
CA ILE A 112 13.92 -10.36 14.20
C ILE A 112 14.52 -9.22 15.02
N VAL A 113 13.78 -8.12 15.13
CA VAL A 113 14.19 -6.92 15.85
C VAL A 113 13.16 -6.59 16.92
N GLN A 114 13.64 -6.20 18.10
CA GLN A 114 12.81 -5.61 19.14
C GLN A 114 12.89 -4.08 19.04
N PRO A 115 11.77 -3.38 18.79
CA PRO A 115 11.74 -1.93 18.83
C PRO A 115 11.98 -1.43 20.26
N LEU A 116 12.53 -0.22 20.39
CA LEU A 116 12.78 0.42 21.69
C LEU A 116 11.48 0.76 22.44
N GLY A 117 10.40 0.96 21.69
CA GLY A 117 9.08 1.30 22.21
C GLY A 117 8.14 1.67 21.07
N VAL A 118 6.96 2.15 21.41
CA VAL A 118 5.94 2.60 20.46
C VAL A 118 5.70 4.09 20.65
N LEU A 119 5.47 4.77 19.53
CA LEU A 119 5.02 6.15 19.50
C LEU A 119 3.65 6.19 18.82
N GLU A 120 2.65 6.69 19.54
CA GLU A 120 1.26 6.79 19.07
C GLU A 120 0.93 8.23 18.65
N ASP A 121 -0.10 8.40 17.81
CA ASP A 121 -0.68 9.70 17.44
C ASP A 121 0.31 10.73 16.82
N VAL A 122 1.24 10.26 16.00
CA VAL A 122 2.19 11.12 15.28
C VAL A 122 1.56 11.70 14.01
N LEU A 123 1.64 13.01 13.84
CA LEU A 123 1.29 13.70 12.60
C LEU A 123 2.46 13.65 11.60
N VAL A 124 2.16 13.24 10.37
CA VAL A 124 3.10 13.06 9.23
C VAL A 124 2.54 13.70 7.97
#